data_AF-A0AAN8KJA2-F1
#
_entry.id   AF-A0AAN8KJA2-F1
#
_cell.length_a   1.000
_cell.length_b   1.000
_cell.length_c   1.000
_cell.angle_alpha   90.00
_cell.angle_beta   90.00
_cell.angle_gamma   90.00
#
_symmetry.space_group_name_H-M   'P 1'
#
loop_
_entity.id
_entity.type
_entity.pdbx_description
1 polymer ?
#
loop_
_entity_poly.entity_id
_entity_poly.type
_entity_poly.pdbx_seq_one_letter_code
_entity_poly.pdbx_strand_id
1 'polypeptide(L)'
;MARILDIIFFSYFASHIPITFFVDMQAMFPKWMFPKACVALKEWYTHAARDPLMGDPKPWFISFCFCEITIQLVCFFMGVYVFYKGVEKCRWSRIPLMLYGSHTATTVFSIGFEIMFGDFRDYNHPAPRNMNERLFLLAIYSPYLIIPLLLVFDTVFSPIYRETKITTNGKTKVK
;
A
#
# COMPACT_ATOMS: atom_id res chain seq x y z
N MET A 1 -4.01 25.60 3.89
CA MET A 1 -3.30 24.77 4.90
C MET A 1 -3.46 23.32 4.48
N ALA A 2 -2.41 22.50 4.60
CA ALA A 2 -2.52 21.06 4.31
C ALA A 2 -3.38 20.39 5.39
N ARG A 3 -4.33 19.54 5.02
CA ARG A 3 -5.14 18.80 6.00
C ARG A 3 -4.25 17.75 6.68
N ILE A 4 -4.56 17.39 7.92
CA ILE A 4 -3.83 16.33 8.64
C ILE A 4 -3.83 15.02 7.82
N LEU A 5 -4.97 14.68 7.20
CA LEU A 5 -5.08 13.52 6.32
C LEU A 5 -4.10 13.59 5.13
N ASP A 6 -3.92 14.77 4.53
CA ASP A 6 -3.03 14.93 3.39
C ASP A 6 -1.56 14.68 3.78
N ILE A 7 -1.18 15.06 5.02
CA ILE A 7 0.15 14.78 5.59
C ILE A 7 0.34 13.28 5.85
N ILE A 8 -0.69 12.61 6.38
CA ILE A 8 -0.69 11.16 6.60
C ILE A 8 -0.52 10.43 5.26
N PHE A 9 -1.33 10.78 4.26
CA PHE A 9 -1.26 10.15 2.93
C PHE A 9 0.08 10.44 2.24
N PHE A 10 0.57 11.67 2.31
CA PHE A 10 1.91 12.01 1.79
C PHE A 10 2.99 11.14 2.42
N SER A 11 3.01 11.04 3.75
CA SER A 11 4.04 10.29 4.49
C SER A 11 3.94 8.79 4.18
N TYR A 12 2.72 8.28 4.08
CA TYR A 12 2.45 6.90 3.67
C TYR A 12 3.03 6.61 2.29
N PHE A 13 2.64 7.36 1.26
CA PHE A 13 3.15 7.15 -0.11
C PHE A 13 4.67 7.36 -0.21
N ALA A 14 5.21 8.37 0.46
CA ALA A 14 6.64 8.66 0.43
C ALA A 14 7.48 7.57 1.08
N SER A 15 7.03 7.01 2.21
CA SER A 15 7.73 5.91 2.88
C SER A 15 7.63 4.59 2.13
N HIS A 16 6.55 4.36 1.37
CA HIS A 16 6.39 3.12 0.60
C HIS A 16 7.36 3.01 -0.56
N ILE A 17 7.74 4.11 -1.20
CA ILE A 17 8.68 4.08 -2.33
C ILE A 17 9.98 3.34 -1.97
N PRO A 18 10.77 3.76 -0.95
CA PRO A 18 11.98 3.04 -0.58
C PRO A 18 11.70 1.63 -0.03
N ILE A 19 10.58 1.43 0.67
CA ILE A 19 10.22 0.09 1.18
C ILE A 19 10.01 -0.87 0.01
N THR A 20 9.25 -0.49 -1.01
CA THR A 20 9.02 -1.33 -2.19
C THR A 20 10.32 -1.63 -2.92
N PHE A 21 11.18 -0.63 -3.15
CA PHE A 21 12.46 -0.86 -3.84
C PHE A 21 13.42 -1.75 -3.05
N PHE A 22 13.49 -1.59 -1.73
CA PHE A 22 14.51 -2.24 -0.92
C PHE A 22 14.02 -3.43 -0.14
N VAL A 23 12.72 -3.70 -0.04
CA VAL A 23 12.14 -4.78 0.76
C VAL A 23 11.20 -5.63 -0.10
N ASP A 24 10.15 -5.05 -0.67
CA ASP A 24 9.10 -5.84 -1.35
C ASP A 24 9.57 -6.42 -2.68
N MET A 25 10.40 -5.69 -3.44
CA MET A 25 11.05 -6.20 -4.64
C MET A 25 11.90 -7.46 -4.36
N GLN A 26 12.45 -7.62 -3.16
CA GLN A 26 13.21 -8.82 -2.81
C GLN A 26 12.35 -10.09 -2.71
N ALA A 27 11.01 -10.00 -2.72
CA ALA A 27 10.14 -11.17 -2.82
C ALA A 27 10.13 -11.77 -4.23
N MET A 28 10.46 -10.97 -5.26
CA MET A 28 10.40 -11.37 -6.66
C MET A 28 11.77 -11.57 -7.31
N PHE A 29 12.76 -10.87 -6.79
CA PHE A 29 14.04 -10.69 -7.44
C PHE A 29 15.17 -11.30 -6.61
N PRO A 30 16.24 -11.78 -7.27
CA PRO A 30 17.35 -12.42 -6.56
C PRO A 30 18.11 -11.43 -5.66
N LYS A 31 18.59 -11.95 -4.51
CA LYS A 31 19.25 -11.17 -3.44
C LYS A 31 20.45 -10.34 -3.89
N TRP A 32 21.16 -10.76 -4.94
CA TRP A 32 22.37 -10.07 -5.43
C TRP A 32 22.09 -8.68 -6.05
N MET A 33 20.83 -8.37 -6.36
CA MET A 33 20.44 -7.04 -6.89
C MET A 33 20.24 -5.98 -5.80
N PHE A 34 20.26 -6.38 -4.52
CA PHE A 34 19.93 -5.49 -3.41
C PHE A 34 21.16 -5.23 -2.53
N PRO A 35 21.24 -4.06 -1.88
CA PRO A 35 22.29 -3.81 -0.90
C PRO A 35 22.27 -4.86 0.21
N LYS A 36 23.44 -5.35 0.61
CA LYS A 36 23.57 -6.38 1.67
C LYS A 36 22.85 -6.01 2.96
N ALA A 37 22.85 -4.73 3.33
CA ALA A 37 22.14 -4.23 4.51
C ALA A 37 20.61 -4.43 4.40
N CYS A 38 20.03 -4.20 3.21
CA CYS A 38 18.59 -4.40 2.98
C CYS A 38 18.22 -5.89 2.97
N VAL A 39 19.09 -6.74 2.42
CA VAL A 39 18.90 -8.21 2.49
C VAL A 39 18.94 -8.69 3.93
N ALA A 40 19.95 -8.27 4.71
CA ALA A 40 20.07 -8.61 6.11
C ALA A 40 18.89 -8.07 6.95
N LEU A 41 18.41 -6.86 6.65
CA LEU A 41 17.23 -6.29 7.29
C LEU A 41 15.98 -7.12 7.03
N LYS A 42 15.75 -7.52 5.77
CA LYS A 42 14.63 -8.40 5.42
C LYS A 42 14.73 -9.74 6.15
N GLU A 43 15.89 -10.39 6.11
CA GLU A 43 16.11 -11.68 6.80
C GLU A 43 15.88 -11.56 8.31
N TRP A 44 16.43 -10.52 8.94
CA TRP A 44 16.17 -10.27 10.36
C TRP A 44 14.67 -10.07 10.63
N TYR A 45 13.99 -9.26 9.83
CA TYR A 45 12.56 -8.99 9.96
C TYR A 45 11.74 -10.28 9.81
N THR A 46 11.96 -11.06 8.75
CA THR A 46 11.17 -12.28 8.50
C THR A 46 11.37 -13.29 9.60
N HIS A 47 12.58 -13.40 10.17
CA HIS A 47 12.83 -14.27 11.32
C HIS A 47 12.20 -13.75 12.62
N ALA A 48 12.32 -12.45 12.90
CA ALA A 48 11.83 -11.84 14.14
C ALA A 48 10.29 -11.78 14.19
N ALA A 49 9.66 -11.36 13.09
CA ALA A 49 8.21 -11.30 12.96
C ALA A 49 7.59 -12.66 12.60
N ARG A 50 8.42 -13.66 12.28
CA ARG A 50 8.01 -14.98 11.76
C ARG A 50 7.07 -14.81 10.58
N ASP A 51 7.49 -14.00 9.62
CA ASP A 51 6.72 -13.65 8.43
C ASP A 51 7.04 -14.62 7.28
N PRO A 52 6.14 -15.58 7.00
CA PRO A 52 6.35 -16.56 5.95
C PRO A 52 6.10 -15.97 4.56
N LEU A 53 5.30 -14.91 4.45
CA LEU A 53 4.94 -14.29 3.17
C LEU A 53 6.15 -13.64 2.53
N MET A 54 6.94 -12.93 3.34
CA MET A 54 8.17 -12.29 2.86
C MET A 54 9.36 -13.25 2.86
N GLY A 55 9.36 -14.27 3.72
CA GLY A 55 10.44 -15.23 3.88
C GLY A 55 10.46 -16.38 2.84
N ASP A 56 9.29 -16.93 2.51
CA ASP A 56 9.07 -18.00 1.53
C ASP A 56 7.81 -17.68 0.70
N PRO A 57 7.86 -16.64 -0.15
CA PRO A 57 6.69 -16.10 -0.84
C PRO A 57 6.07 -17.13 -1.80
N LYS A 58 4.78 -17.43 -1.60
CA LYS A 58 4.01 -18.31 -2.49
C LYS A 58 3.52 -17.55 -3.74
N PRO A 59 3.18 -18.24 -4.85
CA PRO A 59 2.84 -17.59 -6.12
C PRO A 59 1.72 -16.53 -6.06
N TRP A 60 0.71 -16.72 -5.20
CA TRP A 60 -0.37 -15.75 -5.03
C TRP A 60 0.11 -14.46 -4.36
N PHE A 61 1.10 -14.52 -3.48
CA PHE A 61 1.67 -13.34 -2.83
C PHE A 61 2.62 -12.63 -3.80
N ILE A 62 3.43 -13.41 -4.54
CA ILE A 62 4.29 -12.90 -5.61
C ILE A 62 3.48 -12.14 -6.66
N SER A 63 2.27 -12.60 -7.02
CA SER A 63 1.42 -11.88 -7.97
C SER A 63 0.98 -10.51 -7.44
N PHE A 64 0.71 -10.38 -6.14
CA PHE A 64 0.45 -9.08 -5.52
C PHE A 64 1.70 -8.19 -5.46
N CYS A 65 2.88 -8.73 -5.14
CA CYS A 65 4.14 -7.98 -5.22
C CYS A 65 4.40 -7.49 -6.66
N PHE A 66 4.04 -8.27 -7.68
CA PHE A 66 4.15 -7.86 -9.07
C PHE A 66 3.23 -6.69 -9.40
N CYS A 67 1.97 -6.75 -8.96
CA CYS A 67 1.03 -5.63 -9.07
C CYS A 67 1.53 -4.39 -8.31
N GLU A 68 2.19 -4.57 -7.18
CA GLU A 68 2.78 -3.47 -6.43
C GLU A 68 3.84 -2.74 -7.26
N ILE A 69 4.79 -3.47 -7.82
CA ILE A 69 5.90 -2.90 -8.60
C ILE A 69 5.40 -2.25 -9.90
N THR A 70 4.43 -2.85 -10.57
CA THR A 70 3.98 -2.41 -11.90
C THR A 70 2.90 -1.33 -11.85
N ILE A 71 1.99 -1.39 -10.88
CA ILE A 71 0.82 -0.51 -10.80
C ILE A 71 0.95 0.41 -9.58
N GLN A 72 1.11 -0.15 -8.38
CA GLN A 72 1.06 0.64 -7.15
C GLN A 72 2.24 1.61 -7.03
N LEU A 73 3.44 1.23 -7.49
CA LEU A 73 4.62 2.08 -7.45
C LEU A 73 4.44 3.37 -8.24
N VAL A 74 3.80 3.30 -9.42
CA VAL A 74 3.40 4.49 -10.18
C VAL A 74 2.41 5.35 -9.37
N CYS A 75 1.47 4.70 -8.68
CA CYS A 75 0.55 5.37 -7.77
C CYS A 75 1.25 6.01 -6.57
N PHE A 76 2.37 5.47 -6.08
CA PHE A 76 3.12 6.05 -4.96
C PHE A 76 3.75 7.38 -5.35
N PHE A 77 4.45 7.43 -6.49
CA PHE A 77 5.01 8.69 -6.99
C PHE A 77 3.92 9.73 -7.29
N MET A 78 2.80 9.30 -7.87
CA MET A 78 1.63 10.15 -8.07
C MET A 78 1.08 10.67 -6.73
N GLY A 79 0.93 9.80 -5.72
CA GLY A 79 0.43 10.16 -4.39
C GLY A 79 1.31 11.22 -3.72
N VAL A 80 2.63 11.01 -3.72
CA VAL A 80 3.60 12.00 -3.23
C VAL A 80 3.41 13.34 -3.94
N TYR A 81 3.33 13.35 -5.26
CA TYR A 81 3.13 14.57 -6.04
C TYR A 81 1.81 15.28 -5.69
N VAL A 82 0.70 14.55 -5.65
CA VAL A 82 -0.64 15.07 -5.38
C VAL A 82 -0.70 15.71 -3.99
N PHE A 83 -0.24 15.01 -2.96
CA PHE A 83 -0.32 15.53 -1.58
C PHE A 83 0.73 16.61 -1.31
N TYR A 84 1.87 16.59 -1.99
CA TYR A 84 2.83 17.69 -1.95
C TYR A 84 2.29 18.98 -2.57
N LYS A 85 1.68 18.90 -3.76
CA LYS A 85 1.09 20.06 -4.45
C LYS A 85 -0.21 20.54 -3.81
N GLY A 86 -0.89 19.66 -3.08
CA GLY A 86 -2.19 19.87 -2.49
C GLY A 86 -3.30 19.29 -3.36
N VAL A 87 -4.12 18.43 -2.77
CA VAL A 87 -5.18 17.67 -3.45
C VAL A 87 -6.21 18.55 -4.17
N GLU A 88 -6.49 19.74 -3.64
CA GLU A 88 -7.39 20.74 -4.25
C GLU A 88 -6.97 21.14 -5.67
N LYS A 89 -5.66 21.15 -5.95
CA LYS A 89 -5.10 21.50 -7.26
C LYS A 89 -5.00 20.29 -8.18
N CYS A 90 -5.18 19.09 -7.64
CA CYS A 90 -5.02 17.82 -8.34
C CYS A 90 -6.28 16.95 -8.23
N ARG A 91 -7.48 17.53 -8.40
CA ARG A 91 -8.76 16.82 -8.26
C ARG A 91 -8.92 15.61 -9.19
N TRP A 92 -8.22 15.59 -10.32
CA TRP A 92 -8.13 14.44 -11.23
C TRP A 92 -7.62 13.17 -10.54
N SER A 93 -6.89 13.30 -9.42
CA SER A 93 -6.36 12.19 -8.63
C SER A 93 -7.41 11.38 -7.88
N ARG A 94 -8.66 11.85 -7.82
CA ARG A 94 -9.75 11.16 -7.08
C ARG A 94 -9.89 9.69 -7.47
N ILE A 95 -10.09 9.42 -8.76
CA ILE A 95 -10.32 8.05 -9.25
C ILE A 95 -9.05 7.20 -9.12
N PRO A 96 -7.85 7.66 -9.53
CA PRO A 96 -6.62 6.89 -9.33
C PRO A 96 -6.35 6.54 -7.85
N LEU A 97 -6.54 7.47 -6.92
CA LEU A 97 -6.34 7.23 -5.48
C LEU A 97 -7.37 6.24 -4.91
N MET A 98 -8.63 6.34 -5.35
CA MET A 98 -9.69 5.40 -4.96
C MET A 98 -9.40 3.98 -5.45
N LEU A 99 -8.99 3.82 -6.71
CA LEU A 99 -8.61 2.53 -7.28
C LEU A 99 -7.40 1.93 -6.57
N TYR A 100 -6.35 2.73 -6.36
CA TYR A 100 -5.18 2.33 -5.59
C TYR A 100 -5.58 1.85 -4.20
N GLY A 101 -6.31 2.67 -3.44
CA GLY A 101 -6.68 2.35 -2.06
C GLY A 101 -7.54 1.08 -1.97
N SER A 102 -8.46 0.88 -2.92
CA SER A 102 -9.31 -0.31 -2.98
C SER A 102 -8.52 -1.57 -3.30
N HIS A 103 -7.58 -1.47 -4.25
CA HIS A 103 -6.71 -2.58 -4.63
C HIS A 103 -5.78 -2.98 -3.48
N THR A 104 -5.07 -2.03 -2.87
CA THR A 104 -4.19 -2.30 -1.73
C THR A 104 -4.97 -2.89 -0.55
N ALA A 105 -6.16 -2.37 -0.24
CA ALA A 105 -7.01 -2.95 0.80
C ALA A 105 -7.39 -4.41 0.50
N THR A 106 -7.67 -4.74 -0.77
CA THR A 106 -7.96 -6.11 -1.19
C THR A 106 -6.75 -7.02 -1.01
N THR A 107 -5.56 -6.58 -1.43
CA THR A 107 -4.30 -7.31 -1.24
C THR A 107 -4.03 -7.59 0.23
N VAL A 108 -4.10 -6.57 1.08
CA VAL A 108 -3.81 -6.71 2.51
C VAL A 108 -4.89 -7.51 3.22
N PHE A 109 -6.14 -7.46 2.77
CA PHE A 109 -7.19 -8.35 3.27
C PHE A 109 -6.88 -9.82 2.97
N SER A 110 -6.44 -10.15 1.75
CA SER A 110 -5.99 -11.51 1.40
C SER A 110 -4.79 -11.96 2.25
N ILE A 111 -3.81 -11.07 2.45
CA ILE A 111 -2.67 -11.31 3.34
C ILE A 111 -3.13 -11.58 4.77
N GLY A 112 -4.01 -10.75 5.32
CA GLY A 112 -4.55 -10.90 6.67
C GLY A 112 -5.31 -12.22 6.85
N PHE A 113 -6.05 -12.65 5.81
CA PHE A 113 -6.75 -13.93 5.82
C PHE A 113 -5.78 -15.11 5.88
N GLU A 114 -4.72 -15.12 5.06
CA GLU A 114 -3.66 -16.13 5.15
C GLU A 114 -2.98 -16.11 6.53
N ILE A 115 -2.64 -14.93 7.06
CA ILE A 115 -2.02 -14.79 8.38
C ILE A 115 -2.91 -15.38 9.47
N MET A 116 -4.23 -15.26 9.39
CA MET A 116 -5.14 -15.73 10.42
C MET A 116 -5.52 -17.21 10.28
N PHE A 117 -5.67 -17.70 9.05
CA PHE A 117 -6.28 -19.01 8.78
C PHE A 117 -5.40 -19.96 7.96
N GLY A 118 -4.29 -19.50 7.38
CA GLY A 118 -3.38 -20.31 6.58
C GLY A 118 -2.69 -21.41 7.40
N ASP A 119 -2.47 -22.56 6.76
CA ASP A 119 -1.63 -23.63 7.28
C ASP A 119 -0.18 -23.38 6.82
N PHE A 120 0.71 -23.19 7.79
CA PHE A 120 2.10 -22.84 7.52
C PHE A 120 3.07 -24.03 7.56
N ARG A 121 2.56 -25.27 7.60
CA ARG A 121 3.40 -26.48 7.61
C ARG A 121 4.27 -26.62 6.36
N ASP A 122 3.79 -26.16 5.22
CA ASP A 122 4.47 -26.26 3.91
C ASP A 122 5.42 -25.08 3.62
N TYR A 123 5.68 -24.22 4.61
CA TYR A 123 6.61 -23.10 4.47
C TYR A 123 8.00 -23.51 4.94
N ASN A 124 9.00 -23.21 4.11
CA ASN A 124 10.41 -23.48 4.42
C ASN A 124 11.04 -22.39 5.30
N HIS A 125 10.22 -21.47 5.82
CA HIS A 125 10.64 -20.29 6.58
C HIS A 125 9.83 -20.21 7.89
N PRO A 126 10.39 -19.63 8.99
CA PRO A 126 9.63 -19.33 10.19
C PRO A 126 8.27 -18.68 9.92
N ALA A 127 7.23 -19.27 10.51
CA ALA A 127 5.83 -18.83 10.39
C ALA A 127 5.13 -18.77 11.76
N PRO A 128 3.99 -18.06 11.90
CA PRO A 128 3.28 -17.92 13.17
C PRO A 128 2.79 -19.27 13.71
N ARG A 129 3.13 -19.58 14.96
CA ARG A 129 2.83 -20.87 15.63
C ARG A 129 1.57 -20.83 16.48
N ASN A 130 1.18 -19.65 16.93
CA ASN A 130 0.05 -19.43 17.83
C ASN A 130 -0.68 -18.13 17.47
N MET A 131 -1.83 -17.91 18.10
CA MET A 131 -2.66 -16.74 17.84
C MET A 131 -1.96 -15.42 18.14
N ASN A 132 -1.09 -15.37 19.16
CA ASN A 132 -0.37 -14.14 19.50
C ASN A 132 0.62 -13.73 18.40
N GLU A 133 1.37 -14.68 17.85
CA GLU A 133 2.26 -14.43 16.71
C GLU A 133 1.46 -14.01 15.46
N ARG A 134 0.27 -14.59 15.22
CA ARG A 134 -0.62 -14.20 14.11
C ARG A 134 -1.14 -12.77 14.29
N LEU A 135 -1.63 -12.41 15.48
CA LEU A 135 -2.11 -11.07 15.78
C LEU A 135 -0.99 -10.02 15.73
N PHE A 136 0.21 -10.38 16.17
CA PHE A 136 1.38 -9.51 16.05
C PHE A 136 1.73 -9.24 14.59
N LEU A 137 1.79 -10.29 13.76
CA LEU A 137 2.05 -10.13 12.33
C LEU A 137 0.94 -9.33 11.64
N LEU A 138 -0.33 -9.61 11.97
CA LEU A 138 -1.46 -8.85 11.46
C LEU A 138 -1.38 -7.36 11.85
N ALA A 139 -0.91 -7.05 13.06
CA ALA A 139 -0.72 -5.68 13.51
C ALA A 139 0.34 -4.94 12.66
N ILE A 140 1.42 -5.63 12.24
CA ILE A 140 2.44 -5.07 11.33
C ILE A 140 1.82 -4.71 9.97
N TYR A 141 0.95 -5.57 9.43
CA TYR A 141 0.26 -5.32 8.15
C TYR A 141 -0.91 -4.34 8.26
N SER A 142 -1.46 -4.10 9.46
CA SER A 142 -2.66 -3.30 9.66
C SER A 142 -2.60 -1.85 9.13
N PRO A 143 -1.47 -1.11 9.21
CA PRO A 143 -1.40 0.25 8.65
C PRO A 143 -1.63 0.27 7.14
N TYR A 144 -1.18 -0.77 6.44
CA TYR A 144 -1.33 -0.98 4.99
C TYR A 144 -2.78 -1.34 4.60
N LEU A 145 -3.65 -1.63 5.57
CA LEU A 145 -5.09 -1.75 5.34
C LEU A 145 -5.82 -0.46 5.73
N ILE A 146 -5.52 0.06 6.93
CA ILE A 146 -6.23 1.20 7.50
C ILE A 146 -6.03 2.46 6.65
N ILE A 147 -4.79 2.77 6.27
CA ILE A 147 -4.50 4.01 5.52
C ILE A 147 -5.11 3.99 4.11
N PRO A 148 -4.99 2.90 3.33
CA PRO A 148 -5.70 2.78 2.05
C PRO A 148 -7.21 2.85 2.16
N LEU A 149 -7.82 2.24 3.19
CA LEU A 149 -9.25 2.39 3.43
C LEU A 149 -9.61 3.85 3.75
N LEU A 150 -8.87 4.52 4.64
CA LEU A 150 -9.07 5.94 4.92
C LEU A 150 -8.94 6.81 3.67
N LEU A 151 -8.01 6.48 2.77
CA LEU A 151 -7.85 7.14 1.48
C LEU A 151 -9.10 6.94 0.59
N VAL A 152 -9.64 5.72 0.51
CA VAL A 152 -10.90 5.46 -0.20
C VAL A 152 -12.04 6.28 0.40
N PHE A 153 -12.21 6.27 1.72
CA PHE A 153 -13.23 7.07 2.39
C PHE A 153 -13.07 8.57 2.10
N ASP A 154 -11.84 9.11 2.16
CA ASP A 154 -11.59 10.52 1.84
C ASP A 154 -11.92 10.84 0.37
N THR A 155 -11.50 9.99 -0.57
CA THR A 155 -11.79 10.20 -2.02
C THR A 155 -13.27 10.12 -2.36
N VAL A 156 -14.05 9.32 -1.63
CA VAL A 156 -15.50 9.17 -1.84
C VAL A 156 -16.27 10.32 -1.20
N PHE A 157 -15.98 10.64 0.06
CA PHE A 157 -16.84 11.50 0.88
C PHE A 157 -16.34 12.94 1.02
N SER A 158 -15.05 13.22 0.81
CA SER A 158 -14.51 14.56 1.00
C SER A 158 -15.05 15.56 -0.04
N PRO A 159 -15.53 16.74 0.39
CA PRO A 159 -15.98 17.79 -0.53
C PRO A 159 -14.88 18.29 -1.46
N ILE A 160 -13.61 18.09 -1.09
CA ILE A 160 -12.45 18.63 -1.80
C ILE A 160 -12.35 18.11 -3.25
N TYR A 161 -12.87 16.90 -3.47
CA TYR A 161 -12.91 16.22 -4.76
C TYR A 161 -14.19 16.51 -5.56
N ARG A 162 -15.13 17.29 -5.02
CA ARG A 162 -16.33 17.71 -5.76
C ARG A 162 -15.95 18.82 -6.73
N GLU A 163 -16.41 18.71 -7.98
CA GLU A 163 -16.31 19.82 -8.92
C GLU A 163 -17.15 20.99 -8.42
N THR A 164 -16.54 22.17 -8.32
CA THR A 164 -17.30 23.40 -8.16
C THR A 164 -18.06 23.61 -9.46
N LYS A 165 -19.39 23.43 -9.44
CA LYS A 165 -20.22 23.92 -10.54
C LYS A 165 -19.99 25.43 -10.61
N ILE A 166 -19.21 25.88 -11.60
CA ILE A 166 -19.21 27.29 -11.97
C ILE A 166 -20.58 27.49 -12.60
N THR A 167 -21.52 28.06 -11.84
CA THR A 167 -22.74 28.62 -12.40
C THR A 167 -22.32 29.86 -13.18
N THR A 168 -21.79 29.67 -14.38
CA THR A 168 -21.58 30.76 -15.32
C THR A 168 -22.98 31.22 -15.69
N ASN A 169 -23.33 32.46 -15.32
CA ASN A 169 -24.57 33.12 -15.69
C ASN A 169 -24.98 32.79 -17.15
N GLY A 170 -25.93 31.86 -17.28
CA GLY A 170 -26.87 31.79 -18.38
C GLY A 170 -26.39 31.44 -19.79
N LYS A 171 -25.21 30.86 -20.04
CA LYS A 171 -24.90 30.33 -21.39
C LYS A 171 -24.13 29.01 -21.39
N THR A 172 -24.88 27.94 -21.64
CA THR A 172 -24.37 26.63 -22.04
C THR A 172 -23.65 26.76 -23.38
N LYS A 173 -22.35 26.46 -23.44
CA LYS A 173 -21.66 26.12 -24.69
C LYS A 173 -20.99 24.78 -24.53
N VAL A 174 -21.46 23.82 -25.34
CA VAL A 174 -20.82 22.53 -25.57
C VAL A 174 -19.66 22.77 -26.53
N LYS A 175 -18.46 22.37 -26.13
CA LYS A 175 -17.41 21.89 -27.03
C LYS A 175 -16.56 20.87 -26.28
#